data_AF-A0A5Z6ED72-F1
#
_entry.id   AF-A0A5Z6ED72-F1
#
_cell.length_a   1.000
_cell.length_b   1.000
_cell.length_c   1.000
_cell.angle_alpha   90.00
_cell.angle_beta   90.00
_cell.angle_gamma   90.00
#
_symmetry.space_group_name_H-M   'P 1'
#
loop_
_entity.id
_entity.type
_entity.pdbx_description
1 polymer ?
#
loop_
_entity_poly.entity_id
_entity_poly.type
_entity_poly.pdbx_seq_one_letter_code
_entity_poly.pdbx_strand_id
1 'polypeptide(L)'
;MESMNTETNKVFAYRFNQALTEHGWNLSDLARRVGVTPQAAQKWAKGISIPRGLKLKSLAEVTGKPEHWYFMQPDTDDPEVMAQLGIPKKLDVTEEALLAIFNQLPEAEKLRLIIHAKGVLKELEELKDDVGDLIKNLNR
;
A
#
# COMPACT_ATOMS: atom_id res chain seq x y z
N MET A 1 11.00 17.37 15.19
CA MET A 1 11.82 16.77 14.11
C MET A 1 11.67 15.24 14.07
N GLU A 2 10.53 14.69 14.50
CA GLU A 2 10.33 13.23 14.68
C GLU A 2 9.41 12.58 13.63
N SER A 3 8.73 13.35 12.79
CA SER A 3 7.74 12.85 11.83
C SER A 3 8.32 12.26 10.54
N MET A 4 9.49 12.72 10.06
CA MET A 4 10.09 12.26 8.78
C MET A 4 10.63 10.82 8.81
N ASN A 5 11.02 10.30 9.97
CA ASN A 5 11.64 8.96 10.07
C ASN A 5 10.62 7.82 9.97
N THR A 6 9.35 8.07 10.30
CA THR A 6 8.34 7.01 10.38
C THR A 6 7.87 6.57 9.00
N GLU A 7 7.68 7.50 8.06
CA GLU A 7 7.21 7.21 6.71
C GLU A 7 8.28 6.46 5.90
N THR A 8 9.52 6.93 5.93
CA THR A 8 10.67 6.26 5.28
C THR A 8 10.83 4.82 5.79
N ASN A 9 10.67 4.60 7.11
CA ASN A 9 10.75 3.26 7.67
C ASN A 9 9.58 2.36 7.25
N LYS A 10 8.38 2.92 7.03
CA LYS A 10 7.22 2.16 6.53
C LYS A 10 7.44 1.72 5.08
N VAL A 11 7.91 2.62 4.22
CA VAL A 11 8.27 2.30 2.83
C VAL A 11 9.34 1.22 2.79
N PHE A 12 10.37 1.38 3.62
CA PHE A 12 11.41 0.36 3.78
C PHE A 12 10.84 -0.99 4.21
N ALA A 13 10.01 -1.01 5.25
CA ALA A 13 9.41 -2.24 5.75
C ALA A 13 8.57 -2.94 4.69
N TYR A 14 7.80 -2.19 3.90
CA TYR A 14 7.04 -2.74 2.79
C TYR A 14 7.95 -3.35 1.72
N ARG A 15 8.92 -2.60 1.20
CA ARG A 15 9.86 -3.11 0.17
C ARG A 15 10.68 -4.30 0.69
N PHE A 16 11.02 -4.31 1.97
CA PHE A 16 11.67 -5.42 2.64
C PHE A 16 10.81 -6.69 2.65
N ASN A 17 9.53 -6.59 3.05
CA ASN A 17 8.60 -7.72 3.02
C ASN A 17 8.25 -8.16 1.60
N GLN A 18 8.22 -7.21 0.65
CA GLN A 18 8.08 -7.51 -0.78
C GLN A 18 9.25 -8.37 -1.25
N ALA A 19 10.49 -7.98 -0.95
CA ALA A 19 11.68 -8.74 -1.33
C ALA A 19 11.69 -10.16 -0.72
N LEU A 20 11.23 -10.32 0.53
CA LEU A 20 11.08 -11.64 1.16
C LEU A 20 10.07 -12.51 0.42
N THR A 21 8.91 -11.95 0.09
CA THR A 21 7.83 -12.65 -0.62
C THR A 21 8.28 -13.08 -2.02
N GLU A 22 8.93 -12.19 -2.78
CA GLU A 22 9.44 -12.48 -4.13
C GLU A 22 10.43 -13.64 -4.14
N HIS A 23 11.22 -13.79 -3.08
CA HIS A 23 12.18 -14.88 -2.96
C HIS A 23 11.65 -16.11 -2.21
N GLY A 24 10.45 -16.05 -1.63
CA GLY A 24 9.88 -17.09 -0.78
C GLY A 24 10.63 -17.31 0.54
N TRP A 25 11.25 -16.28 1.11
CA TRP A 25 12.02 -16.38 2.36
C TRP A 25 11.20 -15.94 3.58
N ASN A 26 11.47 -16.58 4.72
CA ASN A 26 11.03 -16.05 6.01
C ASN A 26 12.11 -15.14 6.65
N LEU A 27 11.76 -14.45 7.74
CA LEU A 27 12.66 -13.52 8.42
C LEU A 27 13.94 -14.17 8.95
N SER A 28 13.87 -15.43 9.38
CA SER A 28 15.02 -16.17 9.90
C SER A 28 16.00 -16.54 8.78
N ASP A 29 15.48 -16.90 7.61
CA ASP A 29 16.30 -17.19 6.43
C ASP A 29 17.06 -15.95 5.98
N LEU A 30 16.38 -14.81 5.90
CA LEU A 30 17.03 -13.55 5.55
C LEU A 30 18.04 -13.12 6.62
N ALA A 31 17.70 -13.22 7.90
CA ALA A 31 18.60 -12.88 8.98
C ALA A 31 19.93 -13.66 8.88
N ARG A 32 19.86 -14.96 8.56
CA ARG A 32 21.04 -15.80 8.33
C ARG A 32 21.85 -15.35 7.11
N ARG A 33 21.18 -15.03 5.99
CA ARG A 33 21.85 -14.60 4.74
C ARG A 33 22.56 -13.25 4.89
N VAL A 34 21.96 -12.30 5.61
CA VAL A 34 22.50 -10.95 5.84
C VAL A 34 23.47 -10.91 7.05
N GLY A 35 23.54 -11.98 7.85
CA GLY A 35 24.40 -12.04 9.03
C GLY A 35 23.91 -11.19 10.20
N VAL A 36 22.59 -11.13 10.41
CA VAL A 36 21.96 -10.41 11.53
C VAL A 36 21.12 -11.33 12.40
N THR A 37 20.72 -10.84 13.57
CA THR A 37 19.83 -11.60 14.45
C THR A 37 18.39 -11.61 13.92
N PRO A 38 17.59 -12.66 14.16
CA PRO A 38 16.17 -12.68 13.80
C PRO A 38 15.39 -11.50 14.39
N GLN A 39 15.75 -11.05 15.59
CA GLN A 39 15.15 -9.86 16.22
C GLN A 39 15.43 -8.58 15.44
N ALA A 40 16.62 -8.42 14.85
CA ALA A 40 16.93 -7.28 14.00
C ALA A 40 16.10 -7.31 12.72
N ALA A 41 16.02 -8.47 12.05
CA ALA A 41 15.17 -8.64 10.87
C ALA A 41 13.68 -8.39 11.18
N GLN A 42 13.21 -8.79 12.36
CA GLN A 42 11.84 -8.50 12.79
C GLN A 42 11.59 -7.00 12.99
N LYS A 43 12.54 -6.26 13.56
CA LYS A 43 12.43 -4.80 13.70
C LYS A 43 12.40 -4.10 12.33
N TRP A 44 13.15 -4.61 11.37
CA TRP A 44 13.16 -4.14 9.98
C TRP A 44 11.82 -4.39 9.28
N ALA A 45 11.28 -5.61 9.40
CA ALA A 45 9.99 -5.98 8.84
C ALA A 45 8.82 -5.14 9.38
N LYS A 46 8.96 -4.61 10.61
CA LYS A 46 7.95 -3.75 11.26
C LYS A 46 8.20 -2.25 11.06
N GLY A 47 9.27 -1.84 10.38
CA GLY A 47 9.64 -0.44 10.23
C GLY A 47 10.03 0.25 11.54
N ILE A 48 10.40 -0.52 12.57
CA ILE A 48 10.87 0.04 13.86
C ILE A 48 12.29 0.58 13.71
N SER A 49 13.11 -0.08 12.88
CA SER A 49 14.45 0.37 12.55
C SER A 49 14.80 0.00 11.12
N ILE A 50 15.82 0.66 10.57
CA ILE A 50 16.35 0.41 9.23
C ILE A 50 17.83 -0.02 9.31
N PRO A 51 18.28 -0.96 8.47
CA PRO A 51 19.69 -1.24 8.32
C PRO A 51 20.42 -0.01 7.77
N ARG A 52 21.69 0.14 8.14
CA ARG A 52 22.58 1.21 7.65
C ARG A 52 23.94 0.64 7.27
N GLY A 53 24.64 1.33 6.36
CA GLY A 53 26.00 0.99 5.95
C GLY A 53 26.10 -0.45 5.44
N LEU A 54 27.01 -1.23 6.02
CA LEU A 54 27.31 -2.60 5.58
C LEU A 54 26.09 -3.54 5.60
N LYS A 55 25.15 -3.36 6.53
CA LYS A 55 23.96 -4.22 6.61
C LYS A 55 22.97 -3.95 5.48
N LEU A 56 22.86 -2.69 5.04
CA LEU A 56 22.01 -2.33 3.90
C LEU A 56 22.62 -2.83 2.60
N LYS A 57 23.95 -2.72 2.45
CA LYS A 57 24.70 -3.31 1.34
C LYS A 57 24.51 -4.83 1.25
N SER A 58 24.71 -5.53 2.36
CA SER A 58 24.52 -6.99 2.40
C SER A 58 23.07 -7.39 2.09
N LEU A 59 22.08 -6.64 2.59
CA LEU A 59 20.68 -6.86 2.24
C LEU A 59 20.43 -6.69 0.73
N ALA A 60 20.96 -5.61 0.14
CA ALA A 60 20.87 -5.34 -1.30
C ALA A 60 21.54 -6.43 -2.14
N GLU A 61 22.74 -6.86 -1.77
CA GLU A 61 23.48 -7.94 -2.44
C GLU A 61 22.73 -9.28 -2.38
N VAL A 62 22.23 -9.65 -1.19
CA VAL A 62 21.54 -10.94 -0.99
C VAL A 62 20.23 -11.02 -1.77
N THR A 63 19.50 -9.92 -1.88
CA THR A 63 18.19 -9.84 -2.55
C THR A 63 18.28 -9.45 -4.03
N GLY A 64 19.46 -9.06 -4.51
CA GLY A 64 19.65 -8.54 -5.86
C GLY A 64 18.94 -7.20 -6.13
N LYS A 65 18.50 -6.48 -5.09
CA LYS A 65 17.85 -5.17 -5.22
C LYS A 65 18.85 -4.07 -4.88
N PRO A 66 18.91 -2.95 -5.63
CA PRO A 66 19.82 -1.87 -5.27
C PRO A 66 19.37 -1.18 -3.98
N GLU A 67 20.31 -0.62 -3.20
CA GLU A 67 20.02 -0.04 -1.88
C GLU A 67 18.89 1.00 -1.90
N HIS A 68 18.86 1.85 -2.93
CA HIS A 68 17.85 2.91 -3.07
C HIS A 68 16.43 2.36 -3.31
N TRP A 69 16.29 1.16 -3.88
CA TRP A 69 15.00 0.55 -4.19
C TRP A 69 14.15 0.33 -2.93
N TYR A 70 14.78 0.04 -1.79
CA TYR A 70 14.08 -0.10 -0.51
C TYR A 70 13.41 1.19 -0.02
N PHE A 71 13.79 2.34 -0.58
CA PHE A 71 13.25 3.64 -0.21
C PHE A 71 12.36 4.23 -1.33
N MET A 72 12.20 3.52 -2.44
CA MET A 72 11.30 3.93 -3.51
C MET A 72 9.85 3.60 -3.14
N GLN A 73 8.94 4.52 -3.46
CA GLN A 73 7.50 4.28 -3.36
C GLN A 73 7.12 3.01 -4.13
N PRO A 74 6.17 2.21 -3.63
CA PRO A 74 5.74 1.00 -4.29
C PRO A 74 5.07 1.32 -5.62
N ASP A 75 5.26 0.42 -6.59
CA ASP A 75 4.67 0.54 -7.93
C ASP A 75 3.22 -0.01 -7.94
N THR A 76 2.43 0.40 -6.95
CA THR A 76 1.05 -0.04 -6.76
C THR A 76 0.13 1.15 -6.55
N ASP A 77 -1.04 1.10 -7.19
CA ASP A 77 -2.12 2.06 -7.00
C ASP A 77 -3.15 1.56 -5.98
N ASP A 78 -2.85 0.46 -5.27
CA ASP A 78 -3.71 -0.08 -4.22
C ASP A 78 -3.94 0.99 -3.13
N PRO A 79 -5.17 1.50 -2.97
CA PRO A 79 -5.46 2.59 -2.04
C PRO A 79 -5.16 2.23 -0.58
N GLU A 80 -5.32 0.96 -0.22
CA GLU A 80 -5.09 0.48 1.14
C GLU A 80 -3.60 0.46 1.46
N VAL A 81 -2.77 -0.04 0.52
CA VAL A 81 -1.31 -0.04 0.64
C VAL A 81 -0.77 1.39 0.70
N MET A 82 -1.23 2.27 -0.18
CA MET A 82 -0.79 3.66 -0.23
C MET A 82 -1.14 4.40 1.06
N ALA A 83 -2.36 4.22 1.58
CA ALA A 83 -2.79 4.81 2.85
C ALA A 83 -1.97 4.29 4.05
N GLN A 84 -1.69 2.98 4.13
CA GLN A 84 -0.87 2.40 5.20
C GLN A 84 0.55 2.97 5.22
N LEU A 85 1.11 3.22 4.03
CA LEU A 85 2.44 3.80 3.85
C LEU A 85 2.49 5.31 4.05
N GLY A 86 1.34 5.99 4.16
CA GLY A 86 1.26 7.44 4.25
C GLY A 86 1.57 8.14 2.94
N ILE A 87 1.63 7.40 1.83
CA ILE A 87 1.91 7.94 0.51
C ILE A 87 0.60 8.55 0.01
N PRO A 88 0.57 9.86 -0.29
CA PRO A 88 -0.62 10.49 -0.83
C PRO A 88 -0.95 9.83 -2.17
N LYS A 89 -2.16 9.27 -2.28
CA LYS A 89 -2.69 8.74 -3.54
C LYS A 89 -2.59 9.87 -4.57
N LYS A 90 -1.93 9.59 -5.70
CA LYS A 90 -1.96 10.49 -6.85
C LYS A 90 -3.38 10.44 -7.41
N LEU A 91 -4.07 11.58 -7.34
CA LEU A 91 -5.41 11.71 -7.87
C LEU A 91 -5.33 11.83 -9.40
N ASP A 92 -6.30 11.24 -10.09
CA ASP A 92 -6.47 11.52 -11.51
C ASP A 92 -7.16 12.88 -11.74
N VAL A 93 -7.17 13.36 -12.99
CA VAL A 93 -7.76 14.67 -13.35
C VAL A 93 -9.23 14.78 -12.96
N THR A 94 -9.97 13.67 -13.02
CA THR A 94 -11.39 13.61 -12.67
C THR A 94 -11.58 13.67 -11.17
N GLU A 95 -10.76 12.94 -10.41
CA GLU A 95 -10.75 12.95 -8.94
C GLU A 95 -10.36 14.33 -8.40
N GLU A 96 -9.36 14.97 -9.00
CA GLU A 96 -8.95 16.35 -8.66
C GLU A 96 -10.09 17.34 -8.94
N ALA A 97 -10.74 17.24 -10.11
CA ALA A 97 -11.88 18.09 -10.45
C ALA A 97 -13.05 17.89 -9.48
N LEU A 98 -13.36 16.64 -9.13
CA LEU A 98 -14.41 16.30 -8.16
C LEU A 98 -14.11 16.90 -6.78
N LEU A 99 -12.87 16.75 -6.29
CA LEU A 99 -12.43 17.34 -5.02
C LEU A 99 -12.49 18.87 -5.04
N ALA A 100 -12.08 19.50 -6.16
CA ALA A 100 -12.16 20.94 -6.32
C ALA A 100 -13.61 21.45 -6.24
N ILE A 101 -14.55 20.75 -6.87
CA ILE A 101 -15.99 21.06 -6.78
C ILE A 101 -16.48 20.82 -5.36
N PHE A 102 -16.19 19.65 -4.80
CA PHE A 102 -16.64 19.24 -3.47
C PHE A 102 -16.22 20.24 -2.39
N ASN A 103 -14.98 20.73 -2.43
CA ASN A 103 -14.46 21.68 -1.45
C ASN A 103 -15.15 23.05 -1.49
N GLN A 104 -15.75 23.42 -2.61
CA GLN A 104 -16.51 24.67 -2.78
C GLN A 104 -17.96 24.54 -2.30
N LEU A 105 -18.47 23.32 -2.08
CA LEU A 105 -19.85 23.10 -1.66
C LEU A 105 -20.07 23.44 -0.17
N PRO A 106 -21.25 23.98 0.18
CA PRO A 106 -21.70 24.03 1.58
C PRO A 106 -21.82 22.63 2.19
N GLU A 107 -21.69 22.52 3.51
CA GLU A 107 -21.69 21.24 4.21
C GLU A 107 -22.95 20.39 3.93
N ALA A 108 -24.12 21.02 3.85
CA ALA A 108 -25.38 20.33 3.52
C ALA A 108 -25.33 19.67 2.13
N GLU A 109 -24.69 20.32 1.16
CA GLU A 109 -24.60 19.81 -0.22
C GLU A 109 -23.48 18.77 -0.36
N LYS A 110 -22.40 18.88 0.41
CA LYS A 110 -21.40 17.82 0.54
C LYS A 110 -22.03 16.50 1.00
N LEU A 111 -22.84 16.57 2.06
CA LEU A 111 -23.55 15.39 2.59
C LEU A 111 -24.54 14.82 1.57
N ARG A 112 -25.29 15.69 0.87
CA ARG A 112 -26.20 15.26 -0.20
C ARG A 112 -25.46 14.52 -1.32
N LEU A 113 -24.32 15.05 -1.76
CA LEU A 113 -23.49 14.41 -2.78
C LEU A 113 -23.00 13.03 -2.34
N ILE A 114 -22.53 12.90 -1.09
CA ILE A 114 -22.09 11.61 -0.54
C ILE A 114 -23.24 10.60 -0.51
N ILE A 115 -24.42 11.01 -0.06
CA ILE A 115 -25.61 10.12 -0.03
C ILE A 115 -25.98 9.67 -1.44
N HIS A 116 -25.99 10.60 -2.40
CA HIS A 116 -26.33 10.28 -3.78
C HIS A 116 -25.30 9.30 -4.40
N ALA A 117 -24.01 9.57 -4.24
CA ALA A 117 -22.95 8.68 -4.72
C ALA A 117 -23.04 7.28 -4.11
N LYS A 118 -23.35 7.17 -2.80
CA LYS A 118 -23.60 5.88 -2.15
C LYS A 118 -24.81 5.13 -2.73
N GLY A 119 -25.87 5.85 -3.07
CA GLY A 119 -27.06 5.27 -3.72
C GLY A 119 -26.70 4.64 -5.06
N VAL A 120 -25.98 5.37 -5.91
CA VAL A 120 -25.53 4.87 -7.21
C VAL A 120 -24.66 3.62 -7.07
N LEU A 121 -23.74 3.58 -6.10
CA LEU A 121 -22.91 2.38 -5.85
C LEU A 121 -23.76 1.16 -5.47
N LYS A 122 -24.76 1.34 -4.61
CA LYS A 122 -25.67 0.26 -4.20
C LYS A 122 -26.50 -0.27 -5.37
N GLU A 123 -27.03 0.62 -6.22
CA GLU A 123 -27.77 0.22 -7.42
C GLU A 123 -26.91 -0.59 -8.40
N LEU A 124 -25.63 -0.22 -8.55
CA LEU A 124 -24.69 -0.97 -9.38
C LEU A 124 -24.34 -2.35 -8.80
N GLU A 125 -24.22 -2.45 -7.47
CA GLU A 125 -24.01 -3.74 -6.79
C GLU A 125 -25.23 -4.67 -6.98
N GLU A 126 -26.43 -4.15 -6.75
CA GLU A 126 -27.68 -4.90 -6.93
C GLU A 126 -27.83 -5.40 -8.38
N LEU A 127 -27.56 -4.54 -9.37
CA LEU A 127 -27.61 -4.93 -10.78
C LEU A 127 -26.58 -6.02 -11.13
N LYS A 128 -25.39 -5.95 -10.54
CA LYS A 128 -24.33 -6.94 -10.77
C LYS A 128 -24.70 -8.31 -10.19
N ASP A 129 -25.32 -8.33 -9.01
CA ASP A 129 -25.77 -9.56 -8.36
C ASP A 129 -26.92 -10.21 -9.14
N ASP A 130 -27.89 -9.42 -9.61
CA ASP A 130 -29.01 -9.88 -10.44
C ASP A 130 -28.52 -10.52 -11.76
N VAL A 131 -27.58 -9.87 -12.45
CA VAL A 131 -26.97 -10.43 -13.67
C VAL A 131 -26.17 -11.69 -13.35
N GLY A 132 -25.45 -11.71 -12.23
CA GLY A 132 -24.69 -12.87 -11.77
C GLY A 132 -25.59 -14.09 -11.52
N ASP A 133 -26.76 -13.88 -10.93
CA ASP A 133 -27.73 -14.94 -10.65
C ASP A 133 -28.45 -15.42 -11.92
N LEU A 134 -28.74 -14.53 -12.87
CA LEU A 134 -29.23 -14.91 -14.20
C LEU A 134 -28.25 -15.82 -14.94
N ILE A 135 -26.95 -15.50 -14.93
CA ILE A 135 -25.91 -16.32 -15.59
C ILE A 135 -25.79 -17.71 -14.93
N LYS A 136 -25.92 -17.80 -13.61
CA LYS A 136 -25.92 -19.10 -12.91
C LYS A 136 -27.14 -19.95 -13.26
N ASN A 137 -28.30 -19.32 -13.42
CA ASN A 137 -29.54 -20.01 -13.75
C ASN A 137 -29.61 -20.48 -15.21
N LEU A 138 -28.89 -19.83 -16.13
CA LEU A 138 -28.77 -20.24 -17.54
C LEU A 138 -27.77 -21.40 -17.77
N ASN A 139 -26.82 -21.60 -16.86
CA ASN A 139 -25.78 -22.64 -16.96
C ASN A 139 -26.09 -23.90 -16.12
N ARG A 140 -27.33 -24.05 -15.65
CA ARG A 140 -27.84 -25.22 -14.92
C ARG A 140 -28.81 -26.00 -15.80
#